data_AF-A0A9D4K2L4-F1
#
_entry.id   AF-A0A9D4K2L4-F1
#
_cell.length_a   1.000
_cell.length_b   1.000
_cell.length_c   1.000
_cell.angle_alpha   90.00
_cell.angle_beta   90.00
_cell.angle_gamma   90.00
#
_symmetry.space_group_name_H-M   'P 1'
#
loop_
_entity.id
_entity.type
_entity.pdbx_description
1 polymer ?
#
loop_
_entity_poly.entity_id
_entity_poly.type
_entity_poly.pdbx_seq_one_letter_code
_entity_poly.pdbx_strand_id
1 'polypeptide(L)'
;MFKKIADSKTDDERDKNYEDLQELITLIQFANDECDYGEGLELGMDLFCFGGSVFHSTILQLLPLAYMLLNRPEFGKIIEAHLKDRRKGADLSQIV
;
A
#
# COMPACT_ATOMS: atom_id res chain seq x y z
N MET A 1 -9.97 9.49 -5.92
CA MET A 1 -10.32 8.13 -5.47
C MET A 1 -10.04 7.93 -3.98
N PHE A 2 -8.78 7.91 -3.51
CA PHE A 2 -8.42 7.56 -2.11
C PHE A 2 -9.16 8.34 -1.02
N LYS A 3 -9.34 9.66 -1.20
CA LYS A 3 -10.10 10.48 -0.25
C LYS A 3 -11.54 10.00 -0.05
N LYS A 4 -12.22 9.57 -1.13
CA LYS A 4 -13.59 9.05 -1.03
C LYS A 4 -13.66 7.78 -0.19
N ILE A 5 -12.68 6.88 -0.36
CA ILE A 5 -12.57 5.63 0.42
C ILE A 5 -12.26 5.95 1.90
N ALA A 6 -11.32 6.86 2.15
CA ALA A 6 -10.89 7.21 3.50
C ALA A 6 -11.97 7.97 4.29
N ASP A 7 -12.78 8.78 3.61
CA ASP A 7 -13.84 9.60 4.21
C ASP A 7 -15.21 8.84 4.28
N SER A 8 -15.28 7.59 3.80
CA SER A 8 -16.51 6.78 3.86
C SER A 8 -17.01 6.58 5.29
N LYS A 9 -18.32 6.69 5.48
CA LYS A 9 -18.94 6.65 6.82
C LYS A 9 -19.42 5.26 7.21
N THR A 10 -19.69 4.40 6.23
CA THR A 10 -20.11 3.02 6.43
C THR A 10 -19.21 2.08 5.64
N ASP A 11 -19.20 0.82 6.05
CA ASP A 11 -18.44 -0.22 5.36
C ASP A 11 -18.98 -0.44 3.94
N ASP A 12 -20.31 -0.46 3.74
CA ASP A 12 -20.93 -0.57 2.41
C ASP A 12 -20.52 0.57 1.45
N GLU A 13 -20.48 1.82 1.96
CA GLU A 13 -20.03 2.97 1.17
C GLU A 13 -18.54 2.84 0.82
N ARG A 14 -17.75 2.36 1.78
CA ARG A 14 -16.32 2.15 1.59
C ARG A 14 -16.06 1.07 0.56
N ASP A 15 -16.75 -0.06 0.62
CA ASP A 15 -16.58 -1.19 -0.29
C ASP A 15 -16.91 -0.77 -1.72
N LYS A 16 -18.02 -0.02 -1.90
CA LYS A 16 -18.37 0.55 -3.19
C LYS A 16 -17.29 1.52 -3.72
N ASN A 17 -16.78 2.40 -2.86
CA ASN A 17 -15.71 3.33 -3.24
C ASN A 17 -14.37 2.60 -3.51
N TYR A 18 -14.22 1.36 -3.03
CA TYR A 18 -13.02 0.53 -3.23
C TYR A 18 -13.01 -0.18 -4.58
N GLU A 19 -14.15 -0.28 -5.29
CA GLU A 19 -14.26 -0.97 -6.58
C GLU A 19 -13.21 -0.50 -7.59
N ASP A 20 -13.08 0.82 -7.79
CA ASP A 20 -12.08 1.42 -8.69
C ASP A 20 -10.64 1.03 -8.29
N LEU A 21 -10.36 0.93 -6.98
CA LEU A 21 -9.04 0.53 -6.48
C LEU A 21 -8.80 -0.97 -6.67
N GLN A 22 -9.83 -1.81 -6.54
CA GLN A 22 -9.72 -3.25 -6.82
C GLN A 22 -9.45 -3.51 -8.31
N GLU A 23 -10.03 -2.72 -9.20
CA GLU A 23 -9.72 -2.78 -10.63
C GLU A 23 -8.24 -2.49 -10.88
N LEU A 24 -7.69 -1.42 -10.29
CA LEU A 24 -6.26 -1.10 -10.40
C LEU A 24 -5.36 -2.22 -9.83
N ILE A 25 -5.73 -2.81 -8.69
CA ILE A 25 -4.98 -3.95 -8.11
C ILE A 25 -4.98 -5.14 -9.07
N THR A 26 -6.09 -5.38 -9.77
CA THR A 26 -6.20 -6.44 -10.79
C THR A 26 -5.30 -6.15 -11.98
N LEU A 27 -5.30 -4.91 -12.48
CA LEU A 27 -4.40 -4.48 -13.56
C LEU A 27 -2.92 -4.65 -13.18
N ILE A 28 -2.57 -4.36 -11.93
CA ILE A 28 -1.21 -4.59 -11.40
C ILE A 28 -0.84 -6.08 -11.41
N GLN A 29 -1.78 -7.01 -11.23
CA GLN A 29 -1.45 -8.42 -11.36
C GLN A 29 -1.04 -8.77 -12.79
N PHE A 30 -1.75 -8.24 -13.79
CA PHE A 30 -1.34 -8.40 -15.19
C PHE A 30 0.03 -7.76 -15.46
N ALA A 31 0.28 -6.56 -14.93
CA ALA A 31 1.59 -5.91 -15.05
C ALA A 31 2.71 -6.74 -14.41
N ASN A 32 2.46 -7.37 -13.25
CA ASN A 32 3.43 -8.26 -12.62
C ASN A 32 3.72 -9.49 -13.50
N ASP A 33 2.70 -10.10 -14.11
CA ASP A 33 2.90 -11.23 -15.03
C ASP A 33 3.72 -10.83 -16.28
N GLU A 34 3.63 -9.57 -16.70
CA GLU A 34 4.38 -8.97 -17.82
C GLU A 34 5.73 -8.34 -17.41
N CYS A 35 6.16 -8.55 -16.17
CA CYS A 35 7.40 -8.02 -15.59
C CYS A 35 7.46 -6.49 -15.36
N ASP A 36 6.32 -5.80 -15.48
CA ASP A 36 6.17 -4.37 -15.19
C ASP A 36 5.90 -4.15 -13.68
N TYR A 37 6.83 -4.62 -12.84
CA TYR A 37 6.72 -4.58 -11.37
C TYR A 37 6.63 -3.17 -10.77
N GLY A 38 6.99 -2.15 -11.57
CA GLY A 38 6.94 -0.75 -11.19
C GLY A 38 5.53 -0.27 -10.85
N GLU A 39 4.51 -0.79 -11.53
CA GLU A 39 3.10 -0.40 -11.33
C GLU A 39 2.63 -0.72 -9.90
N GLY A 40 2.94 -1.93 -9.42
CA GLY A 40 2.63 -2.35 -8.04
C GLY A 40 3.39 -1.55 -6.99
N LEU A 41 4.64 -1.18 -7.29
CA LEU A 41 5.44 -0.31 -6.44
C LEU A 41 4.85 1.10 -6.36
N GLU A 42 4.47 1.70 -7.49
CA GLU A 42 3.94 3.05 -7.59
C GLU A 42 2.61 3.18 -6.84
N LEU A 43 1.61 2.33 -7.14
CA LEU A 43 0.33 2.38 -6.45
C LEU A 43 0.48 2.13 -4.94
N GLY A 44 1.31 1.15 -4.56
CA GLY A 44 1.58 0.87 -3.15
C GLY A 44 2.18 2.08 -2.43
N MET A 45 3.07 2.81 -3.10
CA MET A 45 3.70 4.03 -2.56
C MET A 45 2.72 5.19 -2.48
N ASP A 46 1.87 5.38 -3.48
CA ASP A 46 0.82 6.40 -3.48
C ASP A 46 -0.17 6.21 -2.32
N LEU A 47 -0.61 4.97 -2.10
CA LEU A 47 -1.47 4.61 -0.96
C LEU A 47 -0.74 4.85 0.37
N PHE A 48 0.53 4.47 0.47
CA PHE A 48 1.35 4.69 1.65
C PHE A 48 1.49 6.19 1.97
N CYS A 49 1.82 7.01 0.96
CA CYS A 49 1.99 8.45 1.06
C CYS A 49 0.67 9.18 1.36
N PHE A 50 -0.46 8.69 0.88
CA PHE A 50 -1.78 9.23 1.23
C PHE A 50 -2.07 9.11 2.75
N GLY A 51 -1.63 8.01 3.39
CA GLY A 51 -1.57 7.92 4.85
C GLY A 51 -2.84 7.46 5.57
N GLY A 52 -3.79 6.83 4.87
CA GLY A 52 -5.00 6.24 5.48
C GLY A 52 -4.77 4.81 5.99
N SER A 53 -5.13 4.52 7.24
CA SER A 53 -4.99 3.17 7.83
C SER A 53 -5.83 2.11 7.11
N VAL A 54 -6.94 2.54 6.49
CA VAL A 54 -7.80 1.71 5.64
C VAL A 54 -7.04 1.02 4.50
N PHE A 55 -5.94 1.61 4.03
CA PHE A 55 -5.15 1.07 2.92
C PHE A 55 -4.02 0.14 3.37
N HIS A 56 -3.77 -0.03 4.67
CA HIS A 56 -2.61 -0.79 5.15
C HIS A 56 -2.60 -2.23 4.63
N SER A 57 -3.76 -2.91 4.57
CA SER A 57 -3.86 -4.25 4.01
C SER A 57 -3.46 -4.29 2.53
N THR A 58 -3.94 -3.32 1.74
CA THR A 58 -3.57 -3.20 0.31
C THR A 58 -2.09 -2.89 0.14
N ILE A 59 -1.52 -2.00 0.96
CA ILE A 59 -0.09 -1.67 0.90
C ILE A 59 0.76 -2.91 1.22
N LEU A 60 0.37 -3.71 2.21
CA LEU A 60 1.05 -4.96 2.58
C LEU A 60 0.93 -6.06 1.51
N GLN A 61 -0.10 -6.00 0.65
CA GLN A 61 -0.20 -6.87 -0.52
C GLN A 61 0.73 -6.42 -1.65
N LEU A 62 0.79 -5.11 -1.91
CA LEU A 62 1.51 -4.56 -3.07
C LEU A 62 3.02 -4.40 -2.82
N LEU A 63 3.42 -3.69 -1.77
CA LEU A 63 4.81 -3.26 -1.60
C LEU A 63 5.79 -4.40 -1.31
N PRO A 64 5.52 -5.34 -0.38
CA PRO A 64 6.42 -6.47 -0.16
C PRO A 64 6.63 -7.32 -1.42
N LEU A 65 5.56 -7.58 -2.19
CA LEU A 65 5.64 -8.31 -3.45
C LEU A 65 6.47 -7.54 -4.49
N ALA A 66 6.16 -6.26 -4.72
CA ALA A 66 6.88 -5.43 -5.68
C ALA A 66 8.37 -5.32 -5.34
N TYR A 67 8.72 -5.12 -4.06
CA TYR A 67 10.11 -5.11 -3.60
C TYR A 67 10.81 -6.46 -3.79
N MET A 68 10.11 -7.58 -3.59
CA MET A 68 10.66 -8.91 -3.88
C MET A 68 10.96 -9.08 -5.37
N LEU A 69 9.99 -8.76 -6.25
CA LEU A 69 10.12 -8.88 -7.70
C LEU A 69 11.22 -7.97 -8.28
N LEU A 70 11.42 -6.79 -7.69
CA LEU A 70 12.50 -5.87 -8.03
C LEU A 70 13.86 -6.22 -7.41
N ASN A 71 13.98 -7.36 -6.73
CA ASN A 71 15.18 -7.82 -6.03
C ASN A 71 15.68 -6.81 -4.96
N ARG A 72 14.75 -6.29 -4.15
CA ARG A 72 14.98 -5.35 -3.02
C ARG A 72 14.28 -5.80 -1.73
N PRO A 73 14.43 -7.06 -1.28
CA PRO A 73 13.61 -7.65 -0.21
C PRO A 73 13.70 -6.94 1.15
N GLU A 74 14.78 -6.22 1.42
CA GLU A 74 15.01 -5.45 2.65
C GLU A 74 13.96 -4.34 2.81
N PHE A 75 13.56 -3.70 1.71
CA PHE A 75 12.51 -2.68 1.73
C PHE A 75 11.13 -3.29 2.01
N GLY A 76 10.88 -4.54 1.58
CA GLY A 76 9.71 -5.32 1.97
C GLY A 76 9.63 -5.50 3.49
N LYS A 77 10.73 -5.91 4.13
CA LYS A 77 10.79 -6.05 5.59
C LYS A 77 10.57 -4.72 6.33
N ILE A 78 11.14 -3.64 5.80
CA ILE A 78 10.98 -2.30 6.38
C ILE A 78 9.52 -1.85 6.33
N ILE A 79 8.84 -1.99 5.18
CA ILE A 79 7.45 -1.56 5.07
C ILE A 79 6.52 -2.42 5.94
N GLU A 80 6.76 -3.72 6.04
CA GLU A 80 6.02 -4.61 6.95
C GLU A 80 6.17 -4.18 8.41
N ALA A 81 7.40 -3.90 8.85
CA ALA A 81 7.68 -3.43 10.21
C ALA A 81 7.06 -2.05 10.46
N HIS A 82 7.16 -1.14 9.49
CA HIS A 82 6.63 0.21 9.60
C HIS A 82 5.10 0.22 9.70
N LEU A 83 4.39 -0.59 8.90
CA LEU A 83 2.92 -0.65 8.98
C LEU A 83 2.40 -1.37 10.22
N LYS A 84 3.20 -2.26 10.84
CA LYS A 84 2.88 -2.86 12.15
C LYS A 84 2.87 -1.83 13.29
N ASP A 85 3.74 -0.83 13.22
CA ASP A 85 3.84 0.24 14.22
C ASP A 85 4.01 1.62 13.55
N ARG A 86 2.98 2.04 12.80
CA ARG A 86 3.00 3.33 12.09
C ARG A 86 2.63 4.47 13.04
N ARG A 87 3.64 5.00 13.74
CA ARG A 87 3.49 6.12 14.67
C ARG A 87 3.42 7.46 13.95
N LYS A 88 2.66 8.41 14.52
CA LYS A 88 2.64 9.82 14.11
C LYS A 88 3.60 10.61 14.98
N GLY A 89 4.37 11.52 14.37
CA GLY A 89 5.32 12.39 15.07
C GLY A 89 6.77 11.94 14.92
N ALA A 90 7.68 12.67 15.57
CA ALA A 90 9.13 12.48 15.47
C ALA A 90 9.73 11.65 16.62
N ASP A 91 8.89 10.95 17.38
CA ASP A 91 9.31 10.12 18.53
C ASP A 91 9.93 8.80 18.04
N LEU A 92 11.12 8.93 17.46
CA LEU A 92 11.92 7.84 16.93
C LEU A 92 12.92 7.40 18.00
N SER A 93 12.95 6.10 18.29
CA SER A 93 14.01 5.50 19.10
C SER A 93 15.32 5.59 18.31
N GLN A 94 16.16 6.57 18.65
CA GLN A 94 17.52 6.66 18.15
C GLN A 94 18.44 5.90 19.11
N ILE A 95 19.33 5.07 18.56
CA ILE A 95 20.44 4.50 19.33
C ILE A 95 21.39 5.67 19.59
N VAL A 96 21.44 6.14 20.83
CA VAL A 96 22.41 7.14 21.31
C VAL A 96 23.71 6.45 21.68
#